data_AF-A0A7C7FWG0-F1
#
_entry.id   AF-A0A7C7FWG0-F1
#
_cell.length_a   1.000
_cell.length_b   1.000
_cell.length_c   1.000
_cell.angle_alpha   90.00
_cell.angle_beta   90.00
_cell.angle_gamma   90.00
#
_symmetry.space_group_name_H-M   'P 1'
#
loop_
_entity.id
_entity.type
_entity.pdbx_description
1 polymer ?
#
loop_
_entity_poly.entity_id
_entity_poly.type
_entity_poly.pdbx_seq_one_letter_code
_entity_poly.pdbx_strand_id
1 'polypeptide(L)'
;MDAIIGDLQKDKAKLAKLTNRQLRAELEAEKATMEARKIKTRFSEKTDALNESTEAHNQDLTRGRKLGHFISQFMPGSHNKNLLEEINKYLALENSRVEDAKKRNAGKSSKGKNTSIPSAKRRPNHRSDEIKKGSLVRLRTGKERGEVIAMQGKTATVMFGSFKTRVKIEKLTFLR
;
A
#
# COMPACT_ATOMS: atom_id res chain seq x y z
N MET A 1 -41.25 45.58 -17.04
CA MET A 1 -39.88 45.17 -17.40
C MET A 1 -38.91 45.48 -16.26
N ASP A 2 -38.79 46.74 -15.81
CA ASP A 2 -37.84 47.12 -14.75
C ASP A 2 -37.99 46.40 -13.40
N ALA A 3 -39.21 46.13 -12.94
CA ALA A 3 -39.43 45.42 -11.68
C ALA A 3 -38.82 44.00 -11.68
N ILE A 4 -38.92 43.30 -12.81
CA ILE A 4 -38.39 41.93 -12.97
C ILE A 4 -36.87 41.94 -13.02
N ILE A 5 -36.27 42.96 -13.64
CA ILE A 5 -34.82 43.14 -13.68
C ILE A 5 -34.28 43.44 -12.28
N GLY A 6 -34.98 44.29 -11.51
CA GLY A 6 -34.62 44.61 -10.13
C GLY A 6 -34.69 43.40 -9.20
N ASP A 7 -35.72 42.57 -9.32
CA ASP A 7 -35.84 41.35 -8.49
C ASP A 7 -34.81 40.28 -8.89
N LEU A 8 -34.50 40.13 -10.18
CA LEU A 8 -33.42 39.26 -10.63
C LEU A 8 -32.05 39.70 -10.09
N GLN A 9 -31.80 41.01 -10.02
CA GLN A 9 -30.58 41.56 -9.44
C GLN A 9 -30.51 41.33 -7.91
N LYS A 10 -31.63 41.50 -7.20
CA LYS A 10 -31.71 41.18 -5.76
C LYS A 10 -31.46 39.71 -5.49
N ASP A 11 -32.04 38.81 -6.29
CA ASP A 11 -31.86 37.37 -6.12
C ASP A 11 -30.45 36.93 -6.49
N LYS A 12 -29.84 37.52 -7.52
CA LYS A 12 -28.41 37.34 -7.82
C LYS A 12 -27.53 37.80 -6.65
N ALA A 13 -27.83 38.93 -6.02
CA ALA A 13 -27.09 39.41 -4.86
C ALA A 13 -27.26 38.50 -3.62
N LYS A 14 -28.48 38.01 -3.37
CA LYS A 14 -28.75 37.04 -2.29
C LYS A 14 -28.01 35.72 -2.53
N LEU A 15 -28.06 35.18 -3.75
CA LEU A 15 -27.35 33.97 -4.12
C LEU A 15 -25.84 34.16 -3.97
N ALA A 16 -25.27 35.27 -4.45
CA ALA A 16 -23.86 35.57 -4.28
C ALA A 16 -23.46 35.68 -2.80
N LYS A 17 -24.30 36.27 -1.94
CA LYS A 17 -24.03 36.35 -0.50
C LYS A 17 -24.08 34.96 0.17
N LEU A 18 -25.03 34.13 -0.23
CA LEU A 18 -25.21 32.78 0.29
C LEU A 18 -24.05 31.86 -0.13
N THR A 19 -23.64 31.91 -1.40
CA THR A 19 -22.49 31.13 -1.90
C THR A 19 -21.19 31.57 -1.24
N ASN A 20 -20.96 32.87 -1.05
CA ASN A 20 -19.79 33.35 -0.30
C ASN A 20 -19.80 32.88 1.16
N ARG A 21 -20.97 32.84 1.81
CA ARG A 21 -21.10 32.33 3.18
C ARG A 21 -20.83 30.82 3.25
N GLN A 22 -21.37 30.06 2.30
CA GLN A 22 -21.12 28.61 2.19
C GLN A 22 -19.64 28.32 1.95
N LEU A 23 -19.02 29.02 1.00
CA LEU A 23 -17.59 28.86 0.70
C LEU A 23 -16.71 29.17 1.93
N ARG A 24 -17.04 30.22 2.69
CA ARG A 24 -16.34 30.52 3.95
C ARG A 24 -16.53 29.43 4.99
N ALA A 25 -17.75 28.93 5.17
CA ALA A 25 -18.03 27.85 6.11
C ALA A 25 -17.33 26.55 5.72
N GLU A 26 -17.26 26.23 4.42
CA GLU A 26 -16.52 25.08 3.90
C GLU A 26 -15.01 25.21 4.14
N LEU A 27 -14.45 26.40 3.88
CA LEU A 27 -13.03 26.67 4.14
C LEU A 27 -12.68 26.59 5.63
N GLU A 28 -13.55 27.09 6.51
CA GLU A 28 -13.37 26.99 7.96
C GLU A 28 -13.49 25.54 8.44
N ALA A 29 -14.46 24.78 7.92
CA ALA A 29 -14.62 23.36 8.22
C ALA A 29 -13.40 22.55 7.75
N GLU A 30 -12.91 22.81 6.53
CA GLU A 30 -11.72 22.17 6.00
C GLU A 30 -10.49 22.47 6.86
N LYS A 31 -10.27 23.75 7.24
CA LYS A 31 -9.19 24.14 8.16
C LYS A 31 -9.31 23.42 9.50
N ALA A 32 -10.49 23.40 10.11
CA ALA A 32 -10.73 22.69 11.37
C ALA A 32 -10.44 21.19 11.24
N THR A 33 -10.84 20.54 10.15
CA THR A 33 -10.55 19.12 9.93
C THR A 33 -9.05 18.86 9.73
N MET A 34 -8.34 19.78 9.07
CA MET A 34 -6.91 19.69 8.85
C MET A 34 -6.13 19.85 10.16
N GLU A 35 -6.55 20.79 11.02
CA GLU A 35 -5.97 20.97 12.35
C GLU A 35 -6.25 19.76 13.26
N ALA A 36 -7.49 19.28 13.28
CA ALA A 36 -7.85 18.08 14.03
C ALA A 36 -7.04 16.85 13.57
N ARG A 37 -6.81 16.69 12.27
CA ARG A 37 -5.93 15.65 11.72
C ARG A 37 -4.49 15.81 12.20
N LYS A 38 -3.91 17.01 12.12
CA LYS A 38 -2.54 17.28 12.59
C LYS A 38 -2.37 17.00 14.09
N ILE A 39 -3.36 17.37 14.89
CA ILE A 39 -3.36 17.09 16.32
C ILE A 39 -3.42 15.58 16.55
N LYS A 40 -4.34 14.89 15.87
CA LYS A 40 -4.48 13.44 15.98
C LYS A 40 -3.20 12.70 15.59
N THR A 41 -2.52 13.09 14.51
CA THR A 41 -1.26 12.44 14.10
C THR A 41 -0.15 12.66 15.13
N ARG A 42 -0.01 13.88 15.64
CA ARG A 42 0.98 14.17 16.71
C ARG A 42 0.71 13.36 17.98
N PHE A 43 -0.55 13.24 18.37
CA PHE A 43 -0.93 12.44 19.54
C PHE A 43 -0.72 10.94 19.30
N SER A 44 -1.05 10.42 18.11
CA SER A 44 -0.77 9.01 17.80
C SER A 44 0.73 8.73 17.80
N GLU A 45 1.54 9.56 17.16
CA GLU A 45 3.01 9.41 17.15
C GLU A 45 3.59 9.43 18.57
N LYS A 46 3.12 10.37 19.41
CA LYS A 46 3.56 10.44 20.81
C LYS A 46 3.13 9.20 21.60
N THR A 47 1.92 8.71 21.38
CA THR A 47 1.40 7.51 22.06
C THR A 47 2.18 6.27 21.64
N ASP A 48 2.47 6.12 20.35
CA ASP A 48 3.24 5.01 19.81
C ASP A 48 4.66 5.01 20.39
N ALA A 49 5.33 6.18 20.42
CA ALA A 49 6.66 6.32 21.01
C ALA A 49 6.69 6.02 22.51
N LEU A 50 5.66 6.47 23.25
CA LEU A 50 5.53 6.15 24.68
C LEU A 50 5.28 4.66 24.91
N ASN A 51 4.46 4.03 24.08
CA ASN A 51 4.19 2.61 24.20
C ASN A 51 5.44 1.78 23.89
N GLU A 52 6.19 2.12 22.83
CA GLU A 52 7.46 1.45 22.50
C GLU A 52 8.49 1.59 23.63
N SER A 53 8.65 2.80 24.20
CA SER A 53 9.52 3.02 25.36
C SER A 53 9.06 2.23 26.59
N THR A 54 7.75 2.18 26.84
CA THR A 54 7.18 1.42 27.97
C THR A 54 7.40 -0.08 27.80
N GLU A 55 7.21 -0.62 26.59
CA GLU A 55 7.49 -2.02 26.28
C GLU A 55 8.97 -2.36 26.48
N ALA A 56 9.88 -1.51 26.00
CA ALA A 56 11.32 -1.69 26.21
C ALA A 56 11.68 -1.69 27.70
N HIS A 57 11.17 -0.73 28.47
CA HIS A 57 11.38 -0.68 29.92
C HIS A 57 10.82 -1.89 30.65
N ASN A 58 9.64 -2.38 30.26
CA ASN A 58 9.06 -3.59 30.85
C ASN A 58 9.90 -4.84 30.55
N GLN A 59 10.49 -4.94 29.36
CA GLN A 59 11.43 -6.02 29.03
C GLN A 59 12.68 -5.94 29.91
N ASP A 60 13.25 -4.76 30.08
CA ASP A 60 14.45 -4.57 30.91
C ASP A 60 14.20 -4.86 32.38
N LEU A 61 13.03 -4.48 32.91
CA LEU A 61 12.60 -4.86 34.25
C LEU A 61 12.48 -6.39 34.39
N THR A 62 11.94 -7.06 33.39
CA THR A 62 11.79 -8.52 33.38
C THR A 62 13.16 -9.21 33.35
N ARG A 63 14.07 -8.73 32.48
CA ARG A 63 15.47 -9.20 32.41
C ARG A 63 16.20 -8.96 33.71
N GLY A 64 16.04 -7.78 34.31
CA GLY A 64 16.64 -7.41 35.60
C GLY A 64 16.17 -8.31 36.75
N ARG A 65 14.86 -8.61 36.82
CA ARG A 65 14.32 -9.57 37.81
C ARG A 65 14.92 -10.96 37.65
N LYS A 66 15.06 -11.44 36.40
CA LYS A 66 15.70 -12.74 36.11
C LYS A 66 17.19 -12.76 36.44
N LEU A 67 17.90 -11.66 36.16
CA LEU A 67 19.30 -11.51 36.57
C LEU A 67 19.45 -11.50 38.09
N GLY A 68 18.57 -10.82 38.81
CA GLY A 68 18.53 -10.85 40.27
C GLY A 68 18.31 -12.26 40.82
N HIS A 69 17.43 -13.04 40.18
CA HIS A 69 17.25 -14.46 40.52
C HIS A 69 18.53 -15.26 40.33
N PHE A 70 19.22 -15.11 39.19
CA PHE A 70 20.47 -15.81 38.94
C PHE A 70 21.59 -15.42 39.92
N ILE A 71 21.69 -14.14 40.28
CA ILE A 71 22.63 -13.68 41.30
C ILE A 71 22.31 -14.32 42.65
N SER A 72 21.04 -14.38 43.05
CA SER A 72 20.64 -14.95 44.35
C SER A 72 20.95 -16.43 44.49
N GLN A 73 20.95 -17.17 43.38
CA GLN A 73 21.22 -18.61 43.35
C GLN A 73 22.69 -18.96 43.09
N PHE A 74 23.50 -17.98 42.69
CA PHE A 74 24.90 -18.22 42.37
C PHE A 74 25.73 -18.46 43.63
N MET A 75 26.33 -19.65 43.74
CA MET A 75 27.19 -20.01 44.86
C MET A 75 28.66 -20.08 44.41
N PRO A 76 29.56 -19.22 44.93
CA PRO A 76 30.98 -19.28 44.57
C PRO A 76 31.62 -20.57 45.11
N GLY A 77 32.39 -21.25 44.26
CA GLY A 77 33.07 -22.51 44.62
C GLY A 77 32.18 -23.76 44.68
N SER A 78 30.88 -23.63 44.43
CA SER A 78 29.92 -24.74 44.38
C SER A 78 29.56 -25.13 42.95
N HIS A 79 28.84 -26.25 42.80
CA HIS A 79 28.44 -26.80 41.51
C HIS A 79 27.21 -26.09 40.93
N ASN A 80 27.43 -24.93 40.29
CA ASN A 80 26.38 -24.14 39.63
C ASN A 80 25.84 -24.77 38.32
N LYS A 81 25.96 -26.08 38.11
CA LYS A 81 25.56 -26.73 36.84
C LYS A 81 24.09 -26.47 36.50
N ASN A 82 23.19 -26.65 37.46
CA ASN A 82 21.75 -26.44 37.25
C ASN A 82 21.44 -24.97 36.90
N LEU A 83 22.11 -24.02 37.57
CA LEU A 83 21.97 -22.59 37.29
C LEU A 83 22.50 -22.23 35.89
N LEU A 84 23.63 -22.80 35.48
CA LEU A 84 24.19 -22.59 34.14
C LEU A 84 23.29 -23.18 33.05
N GLU A 85 22.66 -24.33 33.29
CA GLU A 85 21.65 -24.88 32.38
C GLU A 85 20.42 -23.98 32.28
N GLU A 86 19.96 -23.41 33.40
CA GLU A 86 18.85 -22.46 33.39
C GLU A 86 19.19 -21.17 32.63
N ILE A 87 20.39 -20.62 32.87
CA ILE A 87 20.89 -19.45 32.14
C ILE A 87 20.96 -19.74 30.63
N ASN A 88 21.50 -20.90 30.24
CA ASN A 88 21.56 -21.28 28.82
C ASN A 88 20.18 -21.42 28.19
N LYS A 89 19.21 -22.04 28.89
CA LYS A 89 17.82 -22.13 28.44
C LYS A 89 17.19 -20.74 28.30
N TYR A 90 17.42 -19.85 29.27
CA TYR A 90 16.92 -18.49 29.23
C TYR A 90 17.51 -17.68 28.07
N LEU A 91 18.83 -17.79 27.84
CA LEU A 91 19.51 -17.14 26.71
C LEU A 91 19.03 -17.69 25.37
N ALA A 92 18.78 -19.00 25.24
CA ALA A 92 18.23 -19.59 24.03
C ALA A 92 16.83 -19.03 23.72
N LEU A 93 15.96 -18.92 24.73
CA LEU A 93 14.63 -18.33 24.59
C LEU A 93 14.68 -16.84 24.23
N GLU A 94 15.55 -16.07 24.90
CA GLU A 94 15.69 -14.63 24.64
C GLU A 94 16.28 -14.37 23.26
N ASN A 95 17.28 -15.15 22.83
CA ASN A 95 17.82 -15.09 21.47
C ASN A 95 16.75 -15.43 20.43
N SER A 96 15.93 -16.46 20.66
CA SER A 96 14.80 -16.79 19.77
C SER A 96 13.83 -15.62 19.65
N ARG A 97 13.48 -14.96 20.76
CA ARG A 97 12.60 -13.78 20.75
C ARG A 97 13.19 -12.61 19.99
N VAL A 98 14.49 -12.35 20.18
CA VAL A 98 15.21 -11.29 19.46
C VAL A 98 15.24 -11.57 17.96
N GLU A 99 15.53 -12.82 17.56
CA GLU A 99 15.54 -13.21 16.14
C GLU A 99 14.14 -13.16 15.51
N ASP A 100 13.09 -13.56 16.23
CA ASP A 100 11.71 -13.43 15.77
C ASP A 100 11.29 -11.95 15.63
N ALA A 101 11.70 -11.09 16.56
CA ALA A 101 11.48 -9.65 16.47
C ALA A 101 12.20 -9.06 15.25
N LYS A 102 13.47 -9.44 15.01
CA LYS A 102 14.24 -9.03 13.82
C LYS A 102 13.55 -9.49 12.53
N LYS A 103 13.10 -10.73 12.45
CA LYS A 103 12.35 -11.26 11.28
C LYS A 103 11.05 -10.51 11.03
N ARG A 104 10.28 -10.20 12.08
CA ARG A 104 9.06 -9.39 11.98
C ARG A 104 9.36 -7.98 11.48
N ASN A 105 10.42 -7.36 11.99
CA ASN A 105 10.82 -6.01 11.57
C ASN A 105 11.40 -5.98 10.15
N ALA A 106 12.14 -7.01 9.73
CA ALA A 106 12.58 -7.20 8.35
C ALA A 106 11.42 -7.45 7.38
N GLY A 107 10.37 -8.17 7.84
CA GLY A 107 9.12 -8.34 7.11
C GLY A 107 8.35 -7.03 6.93
N LYS A 108 8.37 -6.15 7.93
CA LYS A 108 7.76 -4.82 7.85
C LYS A 108 8.55 -3.86 6.96
N SER A 109 9.89 -3.87 7.01
CA SER A 109 10.73 -3.02 6.17
C SER A 109 10.75 -3.45 4.70
N SER A 110 10.63 -4.75 4.40
CA SER A 110 10.40 -5.25 3.04
C SER A 110 8.98 -4.97 2.52
N LYS A 111 7.98 -4.82 3.41
CA LYS A 111 6.64 -4.30 3.05
C LYS A 111 6.63 -2.79 2.84
N GLY A 112 7.45 -2.04 3.59
CA GLY A 112 7.58 -0.58 3.52
C GLY A 112 8.44 -0.06 2.36
N LYS A 113 9.34 -0.87 1.79
CA LYS A 113 10.10 -0.49 0.57
C LYS A 113 9.31 -0.66 -0.74
N ASN A 114 8.14 -1.30 -0.67
CA ASN A 114 7.19 -1.44 -1.79
C ASN A 114 5.97 -0.50 -1.64
N THR A 115 6.15 0.68 -1.06
CA THR A 115 5.18 1.79 -1.17
C THR A 115 5.59 2.81 -2.23
N SER A 116 6.24 2.35 -3.31
CA SER A 116 5.96 2.99 -4.60
C SER A 116 4.51 2.62 -4.93
N ILE A 117 3.68 3.65 -5.09
CA ILE A 117 2.36 3.70 -5.74
C ILE A 117 1.85 2.30 -6.11
N PRO A 118 0.73 1.79 -5.55
CA PRO A 118 0.23 0.47 -5.93
C PRO A 118 0.13 0.47 -7.45
N SER A 119 1.05 -0.25 -8.10
CA SER A 119 1.15 -0.23 -9.55
C SER A 119 -0.20 -0.68 -10.03
N ALA A 120 -0.96 0.26 -10.60
CA ALA A 120 -2.26 -0.01 -11.19
C ALA A 120 -2.06 -1.25 -12.05
N LYS A 121 -2.77 -2.34 -11.70
CA LYS A 121 -2.84 -3.63 -12.41
C LYS A 121 -2.06 -3.55 -13.72
N ARG A 122 -0.79 -3.99 -13.74
CA ARG A 122 0.10 -3.91 -14.90
C ARG A 122 -0.71 -4.27 -16.13
N ARG A 123 -1.06 -3.28 -16.96
CA ARG A 123 -1.83 -3.49 -18.18
C ARG A 123 -1.00 -4.49 -18.99
N PRO A 124 -1.57 -5.63 -19.42
CA PRO A 124 -0.80 -6.60 -20.17
C PRO A 124 -0.19 -5.89 -21.37
N ASN A 125 1.13 -6.00 -21.53
CA ASN A 125 1.81 -5.39 -22.67
C ASN A 125 1.42 -6.20 -23.91
N HIS A 126 0.38 -5.73 -24.62
CA HIS A 126 -0.23 -6.44 -25.73
C HIS A 126 0.58 -6.33 -27.03
N ARG A 127 1.67 -5.55 -27.04
CA ARG A 127 2.62 -5.35 -28.16
C ARG A 127 1.92 -5.28 -29.53
N SER A 128 0.82 -4.51 -29.60
CA SER A 128 0.01 -4.37 -30.81
C SER A 128 0.78 -3.74 -31.97
N ASP A 129 1.83 -2.98 -31.66
CA ASP A 129 2.63 -2.22 -32.62
C ASP A 129 3.67 -3.10 -33.35
N GLU A 130 3.91 -4.31 -32.85
CA GLU A 130 4.86 -5.28 -33.43
C GLU A 130 4.20 -6.23 -34.45
N ILE A 131 2.88 -6.12 -34.67
CA ILE A 131 2.12 -7.02 -35.54
C ILE A 131 2.43 -6.73 -37.02
N LYS A 132 2.93 -7.72 -37.75
CA LYS A 132 3.20 -7.68 -39.19
C LYS A 132 2.41 -8.77 -39.93
N LYS A 133 2.44 -8.75 -41.26
CA LYS A 133 1.90 -9.85 -42.08
C LYS A 133 2.71 -11.13 -41.76
N GLY A 134 2.02 -12.25 -41.51
CA GLY A 134 2.62 -13.51 -41.06
C GLY A 134 2.86 -13.62 -39.54
N SER A 135 2.54 -12.58 -38.75
CA SER A 135 2.65 -12.67 -37.29
C SER A 135 1.56 -13.55 -36.69
N LEU A 136 1.92 -14.27 -35.63
CA LEU A 136 1.02 -15.08 -34.83
C LEU A 136 0.44 -14.22 -33.71
N VAL A 137 -0.87 -14.06 -33.74
CA VAL A 137 -1.62 -13.16 -32.86
C VAL A 137 -2.73 -13.90 -32.15
N ARG A 138 -3.17 -13.37 -31.01
CA ARG A 138 -4.40 -13.82 -30.32
C ARG A 138 -5.36 -12.67 -30.10
N LEU A 139 -6.66 -12.98 -30.00
CA LEU A 139 -7.66 -12.01 -29.56
C LEU A 139 -7.45 -11.66 -28.09
N ARG A 140 -7.63 -10.39 -27.70
CA ARG A 140 -7.57 -9.97 -26.29
C ARG A 140 -8.66 -10.61 -25.43
N THR A 141 -9.80 -10.94 -26.03
CA THR A 141 -10.96 -11.55 -25.38
C THR A 141 -10.94 -13.08 -25.40
N GLY A 142 -10.01 -13.71 -26.13
CA GLY A 142 -10.02 -15.15 -26.39
C GLY A 142 -8.66 -15.82 -26.19
N LYS A 143 -8.66 -17.15 -26.24
CA LYS A 143 -7.43 -17.98 -26.20
C LYS A 143 -6.96 -18.44 -27.58
N GLU A 144 -7.77 -18.17 -28.61
CA GLU A 144 -7.52 -18.62 -29.98
C GLU A 144 -6.31 -17.89 -30.58
N ARG A 145 -5.48 -18.66 -31.28
CA ARG A 145 -4.29 -18.20 -31.99
C ARG A 145 -4.60 -18.16 -33.47
N GLY A 146 -4.14 -17.13 -34.16
CA GLY A 146 -4.34 -16.97 -35.59
C GLY A 146 -3.18 -16.25 -36.25
N GLU A 147 -3.09 -16.42 -37.56
CA GLU A 147 -2.04 -15.83 -38.39
C GLU A 147 -2.58 -14.65 -39.19
N VAL A 148 -1.80 -13.57 -39.25
CA VAL A 148 -2.17 -12.36 -40.01
C VAL A 148 -1.89 -12.56 -41.50
N ILE A 149 -2.94 -12.81 -42.29
CA ILE A 149 -2.81 -12.99 -43.75
C ILE A 149 -2.61 -11.64 -44.46
N ALA A 150 -3.33 -10.61 -44.03
CA ALA A 150 -3.28 -9.30 -44.68
C ALA A 150 -3.49 -8.17 -43.67
N MET A 151 -2.82 -7.04 -43.90
CA MET A 151 -3.03 -5.82 -43.12
C MET A 151 -3.47 -4.69 -44.04
N GLN A 152 -4.52 -3.99 -43.61
CA GLN A 152 -5.05 -2.78 -44.25
C GLN A 152 -5.13 -1.69 -43.17
N GLY A 153 -4.07 -0.88 -43.10
CA GLY A 153 -3.93 0.20 -42.12
C GLY A 153 -4.09 -0.29 -40.68
N LYS A 154 -5.15 0.18 -40.00
CA LYS A 154 -5.46 -0.16 -38.60
C LYS A 154 -6.25 -1.47 -38.41
N THR A 155 -6.49 -2.22 -39.50
CA THR A 155 -7.21 -3.50 -39.48
C THR A 155 -6.35 -4.63 -40.04
N ALA A 156 -6.39 -5.77 -39.37
CA ALA A 156 -5.72 -7.00 -39.78
C ALA A 156 -6.78 -8.06 -40.13
N THR A 157 -6.56 -8.76 -41.24
CA THR A 157 -7.31 -9.97 -41.58
C THR A 157 -6.54 -11.16 -41.02
N VAL A 158 -7.11 -11.80 -40.01
CA VAL A 158 -6.49 -12.88 -39.25
C VAL A 158 -7.26 -14.18 -39.51
N MET A 159 -6.52 -15.27 -39.69
CA MET A 159 -7.06 -16.61 -39.78
C MET A 159 -6.85 -17.34 -38.45
N PHE A 160 -7.94 -17.57 -37.73
CA PHE A 160 -7.97 -18.33 -36.49
C PHE A 160 -8.41 -19.75 -36.81
N GLY A 161 -7.48 -20.69 -36.94
CA GLY A 161 -7.78 -22.05 -37.40
C GLY A 161 -8.44 -22.03 -38.78
N SER A 162 -9.70 -22.46 -38.86
CA SER A 162 -10.51 -22.46 -40.09
C SER A 162 -11.32 -21.18 -40.33
N PHE A 163 -11.27 -20.21 -39.42
CA PHE A 163 -12.11 -19.01 -39.46
C PHE A 163 -11.30 -17.76 -39.84
N LYS A 164 -11.72 -17.06 -40.91
CA LYS A 164 -11.07 -15.84 -41.41
C LYS A 164 -11.89 -14.61 -41.03
N THR A 165 -11.30 -13.69 -40.25
CA THR A 165 -12.00 -12.48 -39.78
C THR A 165 -11.15 -11.23 -39.82
N ARG A 166 -11.79 -10.08 -40.08
CA ARG A 166 -11.17 -8.76 -40.03
C ARG A 166 -11.30 -8.16 -38.62
N VAL A 167 -10.18 -7.87 -37.98
CA VAL A 167 -10.12 -7.38 -36.60
C VAL A 167 -9.21 -6.14 -36.52
N LYS A 168 -9.54 -5.19 -35.64
CA LYS A 168 -8.67 -4.04 -35.36
C LYS A 168 -7.41 -4.47 -34.61
N ILE A 169 -6.26 -3.90 -34.95
CA ILE A 169 -4.96 -4.22 -34.35
C ILE A 169 -4.97 -4.05 -32.81
N GLU A 170 -5.72 -3.05 -32.32
CA GLU A 170 -5.92 -2.78 -30.89
C GLU A 170 -6.61 -3.92 -30.12
N LYS A 171 -7.33 -4.83 -30.79
CA LYS A 171 -8.00 -5.97 -30.16
C LYS A 171 -7.16 -7.25 -30.22
N LEU A 172 -5.96 -7.17 -30.79
CA LEU A 172 -5.02 -8.28 -30.91
C LEU A 172 -3.91 -8.15 -29.86
N THR A 173 -3.30 -9.29 -29.56
CA THR A 173 -2.07 -9.41 -28.78
C THR A 173 -1.07 -10.19 -29.61
N PHE A 174 0.12 -9.61 -29.81
CA PHE A 174 1.22 -10.26 -30.51
C PHE A 174 1.79 -11.42 -29.66
N LEU A 175 2.06 -12.55 -30.30
CA LEU A 175 2.70 -13.70 -29.65
C LEU A 175 4.07 -14.01 -30.26
N ARG A 176 4.18 -14.05 -31.60
CA ARG A 176 5.42 -14.37 -32.32
C ARG A 176 5.40 -13.86 -33.76
#